data_AF-A0A7W7ZPL6-F1
#
_entry.id   AF-A0A7W7ZPL6-F1
#
_cell.length_a   1.000
_cell.length_b   1.000
_cell.length_c   1.000
_cell.angle_alpha   90.00
_cell.angle_beta   90.00
_cell.angle_gamma   90.00
#
_symmetry.space_group_name_H-M   'P 1'
#
loop_
_entity.id
_entity.type
_entity.pdbx_description
1 polymer ?
#
loop_
_entity_poly.entity_id
_entity_poly.type
_entity_poly.pdbx_seq_one_letter_code
_entity_poly.pdbx_strand_id
1 'polypeptide(L)'
;MNQQVKDLIQKLGEAIHESVAESEAIAGVVREIREQGFDVLLMLEATIGLNEVEDDDEVAEGDEGNEAAHGPFTRNDLTFLKSLRITTEEHESGAGGDTTNGV
;
A
#
# COMPACT_ATOMS: atom_id res chain seq x y z
N MET A 1 -8.09 10.65 -18.94
CA MET A 1 -7.61 10.93 -17.57
C MET A 1 -8.10 12.30 -17.14
N ASN A 2 -8.87 12.34 -16.04
CA ASN A 2 -9.37 13.57 -15.43
C ASN A 2 -8.19 14.51 -15.11
N GLN A 3 -8.30 15.79 -15.44
CA GLN A 3 -7.25 16.79 -15.18
C GLN A 3 -6.92 16.87 -13.69
N GLN A 4 -7.93 16.70 -12.83
CA GLN A 4 -7.76 16.71 -11.38
C GLN A 4 -6.84 15.58 -10.89
N VAL A 5 -6.98 14.37 -11.45
CA VAL A 5 -6.12 13.23 -11.11
C VAL A 5 -4.68 13.48 -11.53
N LYS A 6 -4.46 14.09 -12.70
CA LYS A 6 -3.11 14.47 -13.15
C LYS A 6 -2.47 15.49 -12.20
N ASP A 7 -3.22 16.50 -11.79
CA ASP A 7 -2.72 17.54 -10.87
C ASP A 7 -2.38 16.93 -9.50
N LEU A 8 -3.16 15.96 -9.02
CA LEU A 8 -2.87 15.23 -7.78
C LEU A 8 -1.60 14.38 -7.88
N ILE A 9 -1.41 13.66 -9.00
CA ILE A 9 -0.18 12.87 -9.24
C ILE A 9 1.04 13.80 -9.24
N GLN A 10 0.93 14.98 -9.86
CA GLN A 10 2.02 15.94 -9.90
C GLN A 10 2.36 16.49 -8.51
N LYS A 11 1.34 16.89 -7.72
CA LYS A 11 1.54 17.33 -6.34
C LYS A 11 2.16 16.26 -5.45
N LEU A 12 1.76 15.00 -5.64
CA LEU A 12 2.36 13.88 -4.93
C LEU A 12 3.85 13.74 -5.30
N GLY A 13 4.18 13.85 -6.59
CA GLY A 13 5.58 13.83 -7.04
C GLY A 13 6.42 14.96 -6.44
N GLU A 14 5.87 16.17 -6.38
CA GLU A 14 6.52 17.33 -5.73
C GLU A 14 6.74 17.08 -4.23
N ALA A 15 5.72 16.60 -3.51
CA ALA A 15 5.81 16.30 -2.09
C ALA A 15 6.85 15.21 -1.77
N ILE A 16 6.93 14.16 -2.60
CA ILE A 16 7.95 13.11 -2.48
C ILE A 16 9.34 13.70 -2.72
N HIS A 17 9.49 14.53 -3.75
CA HIS A 17 10.78 15.15 -4.05
C HIS A 17 11.28 16.03 -2.89
N GLU A 18 10.41 16.88 -2.35
CA GLU A 18 10.72 17.71 -1.18
C GLU A 18 11.06 16.86 0.05
N SER A 19 10.26 15.83 0.34
CA SER A 19 10.50 14.92 1.46
C SER A 19 11.85 14.20 1.36
N VAL A 20 12.25 13.79 0.16
CA VAL A 20 13.55 13.13 -0.05
C VAL A 20 14.71 14.13 0.04
N ALA A 21 14.54 15.33 -0.53
CA ALA A 21 15.55 16.38 -0.50
C ALA A 21 15.84 16.88 0.92
N GLU A 22 14.82 16.94 1.78
CA GLU A 22 14.94 17.40 3.17
C GLU A 22 15.29 16.27 4.16
N SER A 23 15.30 15.01 3.72
CA SER A 23 15.57 13.86 4.59
C SER A 23 17.03 13.80 5.03
N GLU A 24 17.27 14.08 6.31
CA GLU A 24 18.60 13.93 6.93
C GLU A 24 19.12 12.48 6.85
N ALA A 25 18.23 11.49 6.95
CA ALA A 25 18.59 10.09 6.86
C ALA A 25 19.16 9.73 5.49
N ILE A 26 18.48 10.16 4.41
CA ILE A 26 18.94 9.92 3.04
C ILE A 26 20.24 10.69 2.77
N ALA A 27 20.31 11.96 3.19
CA ALA A 27 21.51 12.78 3.04
C ALA A 27 22.73 12.19 3.76
N GLY A 28 22.54 11.61 4.95
CA GLY A 28 23.58 10.93 5.72
C GLY A 28 24.18 9.75 4.95
N VAL A 29 23.32 8.89 4.40
CA VAL A 29 23.75 7.73 3.60
C VAL A 29 24.46 8.16 2.32
N VAL A 30 23.94 9.18 1.61
CA VAL A 30 24.59 9.72 0.40
C VAL A 30 25.99 10.26 0.72
N ARG A 31 26.16 10.94 1.86
CA ARG A 31 27.47 11.43 2.30
C ARG A 31 28.44 10.28 2.59
N GLU A 32 27.99 9.25 3.30
CA GLU A 32 28.83 8.07 3.59
C GLU A 32 29.29 7.36 2.30
N ILE A 33 28.42 7.25 1.30
CA ILE A 33 28.78 6.69 -0.02
C ILE A 33 29.83 7.57 -0.72
N ARG A 34 29.69 8.90 -0.65
CA ARG A 34 30.68 9.84 -1.22
C ARG A 34 32.02 9.79 -0.51
N GLU A 35 32.03 9.61 0.81
CA GLU A 35 33.25 9.45 1.61
C GLU A 35 34.03 8.19 1.22
N GLN A 36 33.36 7.16 0.71
CA GLN A 36 34.00 5.98 0.13
C GLN A 36 34.57 6.20 -1.28
N GLY A 37 34.41 7.41 -1.85
CA GLY A 37 34.98 7.81 -3.14
C GLY A 37 34.04 7.61 -4.34
N PHE A 38 32.74 7.41 -4.12
CA PHE A 38 31.75 7.26 -5.20
C PHE A 38 31.02 8.58 -5.48
N ASP A 39 30.77 8.89 -6.75
CA ASP A 39 29.84 9.95 -7.13
C ASP A 39 28.40 9.40 -7.13
N VAL A 40 27.47 10.16 -6.55
CA VAL A 40 26.11 9.71 -6.28
C VAL A 40 25.11 10.58 -7.03
N LEU A 41 24.41 9.95 -7.96
CA LEU A 41 23.23 10.48 -8.64
C LEU A 41 22.01 9.66 -8.21
N LEU A 42 21.00 10.32 -7.65
CA LEU A 42 19.78 9.66 -7.20
C LEU A 42 18.65 9.91 -8.19
N MET A 43 17.98 8.84 -8.60
CA MET A 43 16.77 8.88 -9.42
C MET A 43 15.70 8.04 -8.74
N LEU A 44 14.49 8.59 -8.59
CA LEU A 44 13.36 7.90 -7.97
C LEU A 44 12.32 7.58 -9.05
N GLU A 45 12.01 6.29 -9.18
CA GLU A 45 10.88 5.80 -9.98
C GLU A 45 9.84 5.22 -9.01
N ALA A 46 8.60 5.71 -9.10
CA ALA A 46 7.48 5.21 -8.33
C ALA A 46 6.31 4.91 -9.28
N THR A 47 5.70 3.73 -9.12
CA THR A 47 4.48 3.37 -9.85
C THR A 47 3.28 3.58 -8.94
N ILE A 48 2.29 4.33 -9.42
CA ILE A 48 1.08 4.68 -8.65
C ILE A 48 -0.10 3.93 -9.27
N GLY A 49 -0.73 3.04 -8.50
CA GLY A 49 -2.01 2.43 -8.84
C GLY A 49 -3.14 3.34 -8.39
N LEU A 50 -4.11 3.58 -9.27
CA LEU A 50 -5.34 4.30 -8.96
C LEU A 50 -6.49 3.32 -9.05
N ASN A 51 -7.36 3.30 -8.04
CA ASN A 51 -8.65 2.62 -8.10
C ASN A 51 -9.74 3.69 -7.98
N GLU A 52 -10.72 3.67 -8.88
CA GLU A 52 -11.90 4.52 -8.75
C GLU A 52 -12.81 3.87 -7.70
N VAL A 53 -13.13 4.63 -6.66
CA VAL A 53 -14.18 4.23 -5.73
C VAL A 53 -15.47 4.65 -6.43
N GLU A 54 -16.20 3.70 -6.98
CA GLU A 54 -17.58 3.95 -7.38
C GLU A 54 -18.33 4.24 -6.08
N ASP A 55 -18.80 5.48 -5.91
CA ASP A 55 -19.74 5.83 -4.86
C ASP A 55 -21.03 5.05 -5.16
N ASP A 56 -21.14 3.82 -4.65
CA ASP A 56 -22.43 3.17 -4.47
C ASP A 56 -23.17 3.98 -3.41
N ASP A 57 -23.88 5.02 -3.88
CA ASP A 57 -25.02 5.62 -3.19
C ASP A 57 -26.15 4.58 -3.08
N GLU A 58 -25.90 3.44 -2.43
CA GLU A 58 -26.93 2.62 -1.83
C GLU A 58 -27.05 3.03 -0.36
N VAL A 59 -28.06 3.87 -0.13
CA VAL A 59 -28.69 4.12 1.15
C VAL A 59 -28.97 2.79 1.86
N ALA A 60 -28.01 2.33 2.66
CA ALA A 60 -28.21 1.28 3.65
C ALA A 60 -28.00 1.91 5.02
N GLU A 61 -29.07 2.53 5.52
CA GLU A 61 -29.29 2.70 6.96
C GLU A 61 -29.12 1.33 7.64
N GLY A 62 -28.06 1.17 8.44
CA GLY A 62 -27.89 -0.06 9.19
C GLY A 62 -26.50 -0.30 9.80
N ASP A 63 -26.39 0.13 11.05
CA ASP A 63 -25.68 -0.54 12.15
C ASP A 63 -24.25 -0.09 12.52
N GLU A 64 -24.15 0.29 13.78
CA GLU A 64 -22.97 0.70 14.51
C GLU A 64 -22.15 -0.54 14.88
N GLY A 65 -20.88 -0.64 14.47
CA GLY A 65 -20.07 -1.77 14.94
C GLY A 65 -18.69 -1.88 14.33
N ASN A 66 -17.69 -1.52 15.13
CA ASN A 66 -16.28 -1.85 14.93
C ASN A 66 -16.08 -3.35 14.63
N GLU A 67 -15.59 -3.68 13.43
CA GLU A 67 -14.68 -4.80 13.13
C GLU A 67 -14.21 -4.71 11.67
N ALA A 68 -12.98 -5.17 11.42
CA ALA A 68 -12.22 -5.08 10.17
C ALA A 68 -13.08 -5.11 8.90
N ALA A 69 -12.81 -4.19 7.96
CA ALA A 69 -13.34 -4.18 6.60
C ALA A 69 -12.94 -5.45 5.83
N HIS A 70 -13.54 -6.59 6.16
CA HIS A 70 -13.46 -7.85 5.45
C HIS A 70 -14.54 -7.85 4.36
N GLY A 71 -14.35 -7.00 3.35
CA GLY A 71 -14.93 -7.24 2.03
C GLY A 71 -14.11 -8.32 1.32
N PRO A 72 -14.70 -9.14 0.44
CA PRO A 72 -13.92 -10.08 -0.37
C PRO A 72 -12.96 -9.30 -1.29
N PHE A 73 -11.69 -9.73 -1.34
CA PHE A 73 -10.70 -9.13 -2.26
C PHE A 73 -11.25 -9.15 -3.70
N THR A 74 -11.29 -7.99 -4.35
CA THR A 74 -11.72 -7.89 -5.74
C THR A 74 -10.66 -8.47 -6.67
N ARG A 75 -11.04 -8.76 -7.92
CA ARG A 75 -10.09 -9.24 -8.94
C ARG A 75 -8.96 -8.22 -9.22
N ASN A 76 -9.25 -6.94 -9.05
CA ASN A 76 -8.26 -5.88 -9.17
C ASN A 76 -7.28 -5.91 -7.99
N ASP A 77 -7.76 -6.08 -6.76
CA ASP A 77 -6.91 -6.18 -5.57
C ASP A 77 -5.94 -7.35 -5.67
N LEU A 78 -6.43 -8.51 -6.11
CA LEU A 78 -5.57 -9.69 -6.33
C LEU A 78 -4.51 -9.47 -7.42
N THR A 79 -4.83 -8.68 -8.44
CA THR A 79 -3.88 -8.34 -9.52
C THR A 79 -2.83 -7.35 -9.02
N PHE A 80 -3.24 -6.40 -8.18
CA PHE A 80 -2.37 -5.44 -7.52
C PHE A 80 -1.43 -6.10 -6.50
N LEU A 81 -1.94 -6.97 -5.62
CA LEU A 81 -1.10 -7.71 -4.66
C LEU A 81 -0.07 -8.60 -5.38
N LYS A 82 -0.46 -9.19 -6.53
CA LYS A 82 0.46 -9.94 -7.39
C LYS A 82 1.55 -9.06 -8.00
N SER A 83 1.25 -7.83 -8.42
CA SER A 83 2.27 -6.91 -8.95
C SER A 83 3.25 -6.46 -7.86
N LEU A 84 2.80 -6.38 -6.61
CA LEU A 84 3.62 -6.08 -5.44
C LEU A 84 4.38 -7.30 -4.87
N ARG A 85 4.23 -8.49 -5.45
CA ARG A 85 4.76 -9.77 -4.91
C ARG A 85 4.33 -10.06 -3.46
N ILE A 86 3.21 -9.51 -3.03
CA ILE A 86 2.62 -9.83 -1.73
C ILE A 86 1.83 -11.12 -1.92
N THR A 87 2.33 -12.22 -1.36
CA THR A 87 1.61 -13.49 -1.28
C THR A 87 0.80 -13.51 0.01
N THR A 88 -0.53 -13.59 -0.10
CA THR A 88 -1.39 -13.94 1.04
C THR A 88 -1.17 -15.43 1.35
N GLU A 89 -0.30 -15.71 2.31
CA GLU A 89 -0.25 -17.03 2.94
C GLU A 89 -1.52 -17.16 3.80
N GLU A 90 -2.51 -17.89 3.30
CA GLU A 90 -3.62 -18.36 4.12
C GLU A 90 -3.03 -19.29 5.18
N HIS A 91 -2.78 -18.74 6.37
CA HIS A 91 -2.40 -19.56 7.52
C HIS A 91 -3.65 -20.35 7.91
N GLU A 92 -3.80 -21.55 7.33
CA GLU A 92 -4.76 -22.57 7.78
C GLU A 92 -4.55 -22.75 9.28
N SER A 93 -5.39 -22.08 10.07
CA SER A 93 -5.51 -22.32 11.49
C SER A 93 -6.17 -23.68 11.61
N GLY A 94 -5.34 -24.72 11.62
CA GLY A 94 -5.74 -26.08 11.89
C GLY A 94 -6.51 -26.12 13.21
N ALA A 95 -7.84 -26.23 13.11
CA ALA A 95 -8.72 -26.51 14.23
C ALA A 95 -8.55 -27.98 14.63
N GLY A 96 -7.40 -28.31 15.24
CA GLY A 96 -7.22 -29.49 16.06
C GLY A 96 -7.79 -29.23 17.45
N GLY A 97 -9.13 -29.25 17.56
CA GLY A 97 -9.85 -29.13 18.83
C GLY A 97 -10.46 -30.46 19.22
N ASP A 98 -9.68 -31.29 19.91
CA ASP A 98 -10.13 -32.42 20.69
C ASP A 98 -11.29 -31.98 21.62
N THR A 99 -12.50 -32.50 21.39
CA THR A 99 -13.58 -32.44 22.38
C THR A 99 -14.10 -33.84 22.65
N THR A 100 -13.81 -34.26 23.88
CA THR A 100 -14.35 -35.42 24.56
C THR A 100 -15.88 -35.38 24.68
N ASN A 101 -16.52 -36.55 24.49
CA ASN A 101 -17.49 -37.19 25.42
C ASN A 101 -18.88 -37.58 24.87
N GLY A 102 -19.17 -38.89 24.91
CA GLY A 102 -20.37 -39.42 25.58
C GLY A 102 -21.55 -39.91 24.73
N VAL A 103 -21.63 -41.23 24.49
CA VAL A 103 -22.66 -42.16 25.02
C VAL A 103 -22.04 -43.53 25.20
#